data_AF-A0A964C7N3-F1
#
_entry.id   AF-A0A964C7N3-F1
#
_cell.length_a   1.000
_cell.length_b   1.000
_cell.length_c   1.000
_cell.angle_alpha   90.00
_cell.angle_beta   90.00
_cell.angle_gamma   90.00
#
_symmetry.space_group_name_H-M   'P 1'
#
loop_
_entity.id
_entity.type
_entity.pdbx_description
1 polymer ?
#
loop_
_entity_poly.entity_id
_entity_poly.type
_entity_poly.pdbx_seq_one_letter_code
_entity_poly.pdbx_strand_id
1 'polypeptide(L)'
;MPEFTDGFNFVIDDDGKLYASQTSAIVRAHTVDANTQKKFSVPGKPTRTTFYLAKSDHKYFKDCLETAEDLINNQYPLSIPGTVRSKVKRINQNFGNSQADNIQATTEYKRLYPNYADEKADPVQGEAYVIVSLSEKTVYPYHAGAVIATDNTSQLTLEVFATDQNAKKRTETGTYHIYYLADSSKGKTFHTTWKDNSHLVSPDGVKPITIVIVKK
;
A
#
# COMPACT_ATOMS: atom_id res chain seq x y z
N MET A 1 0.07 -19.43 -6.58
CA MET A 1 -0.24 -18.30 -5.69
C MET A 1 -1.58 -18.64 -5.06
N PRO A 2 -1.71 -18.66 -3.73
CA PRO A 2 -2.99 -19.00 -3.14
C PRO A 2 -3.98 -17.89 -3.45
N GLU A 3 -5.11 -18.29 -4.01
CA GLU A 3 -6.23 -17.44 -4.35
C GLU A 3 -7.00 -17.09 -3.07
N PHE A 4 -7.44 -15.83 -2.97
CA PHE A 4 -8.25 -15.36 -1.86
C PHE A 4 -9.66 -15.89 -2.07
N THR A 5 -10.06 -16.87 -1.28
CA THR A 5 -11.45 -17.31 -1.25
C THR A 5 -12.26 -16.33 -0.42
N ASP A 6 -13.49 -16.05 -0.85
CA ASP A 6 -14.49 -15.37 -0.03
C ASP A 6 -14.54 -15.98 1.38
N GLY A 7 -14.43 -15.14 2.42
CA GLY A 7 -14.62 -15.59 3.82
C GLY A 7 -13.56 -15.18 4.83
N PHE A 8 -12.47 -14.52 4.42
CA PHE A 8 -11.49 -13.96 5.37
C PHE A 8 -11.88 -12.53 5.77
N ASN A 9 -12.10 -12.30 7.06
CA ASN A 9 -12.16 -10.94 7.62
C ASN A 9 -10.79 -10.59 8.18
N PHE A 10 -10.29 -9.42 7.82
CA PHE A 10 -9.12 -8.80 8.42
C PHE A 10 -9.54 -7.57 9.23
N VAL A 11 -8.87 -7.33 10.35
CA VAL A 11 -9.04 -6.12 11.17
C VAL A 11 -7.69 -5.61 11.62
N ILE A 12 -7.59 -4.31 11.86
CA ILE A 12 -6.45 -3.69 12.52
C ILE A 12 -6.96 -3.11 13.82
N ASP A 13 -6.29 -3.38 14.95
CA ASP A 13 -6.64 -2.74 16.21
C ASP A 13 -5.95 -1.38 16.40
N ASP A 14 -6.26 -0.70 17.50
CA ASP A 14 -5.75 0.65 17.79
C ASP A 14 -4.21 0.71 17.92
N ASP A 15 -3.55 -0.43 18.15
CA ASP A 15 -2.08 -0.54 18.20
C ASP A 15 -1.46 -0.78 16.80
N GLY A 16 -2.27 -0.77 15.74
CA GLY A 16 -1.83 -1.09 14.39
C GLY A 16 -1.55 -2.58 14.18
N LYS A 17 -2.02 -3.47 15.05
CA LYS A 17 -1.82 -4.92 14.87
C LYS A 17 -2.86 -5.48 13.90
N LEU A 18 -2.38 -6.19 12.89
CA LEU A 18 -3.22 -6.89 11.92
C LEU A 18 -3.73 -8.22 12.50
N TYR A 19 -5.02 -8.50 12.38
CA TYR A 19 -5.61 -9.79 12.71
C TYR A 19 -6.44 -10.37 11.57
N ALA A 20 -6.50 -11.69 11.50
CA ALA A 20 -7.30 -12.46 10.55
C ALA A 20 -8.28 -13.40 11.28
N SER A 21 -9.47 -13.60 10.74
CA SER A 21 -10.50 -14.46 11.36
C SER A 21 -10.31 -15.97 11.13
N GLN A 22 -9.36 -16.38 10.30
CA GLN A 22 -9.04 -17.79 10.06
C GLN A 22 -7.54 -18.06 10.22
N THR A 23 -7.20 -19.24 10.71
CA THR A 23 -5.81 -19.67 10.95
C THR A 23 -5.05 -20.02 9.67
N SER A 24 -5.78 -20.38 8.61
CA SER A 24 -5.22 -20.66 7.28
C SER A 24 -5.16 -19.43 6.38
N ALA A 25 -5.52 -18.24 6.89
CA ALA A 25 -5.46 -17.01 6.10
C ALA A 25 -4.03 -16.74 5.64
N ILE A 26 -3.87 -16.42 4.36
CA ILE A 26 -2.56 -16.15 3.78
C ILE A 26 -2.45 -14.64 3.62
N VAL A 27 -1.60 -14.03 4.44
CA VAL A 27 -1.28 -12.61 4.34
C VAL A 27 0.14 -12.52 3.79
N ARG A 28 0.35 -11.75 2.72
CA ARG A 28 1.69 -11.62 2.13
C ARG A 28 2.64 -11.08 3.20
N ALA A 29 3.80 -11.75 3.37
CA ALA A 29 4.84 -11.39 4.34
C ALA A 29 4.42 -11.50 5.83
N HIS A 30 3.32 -12.22 6.14
CA HIS A 30 2.87 -12.40 7.52
C HIS A 30 2.41 -13.83 7.79
N THR A 31 2.75 -14.31 8.99
CA THR A 31 2.28 -15.59 9.52
C THR A 31 1.13 -15.35 10.49
N VAL A 32 0.19 -16.28 10.60
CA VAL A 32 -0.92 -16.17 11.55
C VAL A 32 -0.58 -16.94 12.84
N ASP A 33 -0.61 -16.27 13.98
CA ASP A 33 -0.39 -16.89 15.29
C ASP A 33 -1.71 -17.26 15.96
N ALA A 34 -1.99 -18.57 15.97
CA ALA A 34 -3.19 -19.15 16.57
C ALA A 34 -3.30 -18.95 18.09
N ASN A 35 -2.19 -18.64 18.78
CA ASN A 35 -2.19 -18.40 20.22
C ASN A 35 -2.76 -17.03 20.60
N THR A 36 -2.79 -16.09 19.66
CA THR A 36 -3.30 -14.74 19.91
C THR A 36 -4.78 -14.67 19.53
N GLN A 37 -5.66 -15.25 20.36
CA GLN A 37 -7.10 -15.20 20.14
C GLN A 37 -7.69 -13.92 20.72
N LYS A 38 -8.30 -13.09 19.87
CA LYS A 38 -9.05 -11.90 20.31
C LYS A 38 -10.45 -11.91 19.68
N LYS A 39 -11.46 -11.60 20.49
CA LYS A 39 -12.84 -11.50 20.00
C LYS A 39 -13.14 -10.06 19.65
N PHE A 40 -13.60 -9.82 18.42
CA PHE A 40 -14.00 -8.50 17.96
C PHE A 40 -15.39 -8.55 17.32
N SER A 41 -16.03 -7.39 17.28
CA SER A 41 -17.19 -7.15 16.44
C SER A 41 -16.72 -6.40 15.19
N VAL A 42 -16.89 -6.99 14.01
CA VAL A 42 -16.64 -6.28 12.75
C VAL A 42 -17.93 -5.59 12.34
N PRO A 43 -17.89 -4.29 11.97
CA PRO A 43 -19.05 -3.59 11.45
C PRO A 43 -19.73 -4.38 10.33
N GLY A 44 -21.05 -4.55 10.40
CA GLY A 44 -21.83 -5.26 9.39
C GLY A 44 -21.89 -6.80 9.56
N LYS A 45 -21.27 -7.38 10.60
CA LYS A 45 -21.48 -8.80 10.96
C LYS A 45 -22.08 -8.95 12.38
N PRO A 46 -23.18 -9.71 12.54
CA PRO A 46 -23.96 -9.74 13.79
C PRO A 46 -23.36 -10.61 14.91
N THR A 47 -22.14 -11.15 14.77
CA THR A 47 -21.55 -12.07 15.76
C THR A 47 -20.15 -11.66 16.20
N ARG A 48 -19.86 -11.89 17.48
CA ARG A 48 -18.48 -11.88 18.00
C ARG A 48 -17.67 -12.92 17.23
N THR A 49 -16.75 -12.46 16.39
CA THR A 49 -15.87 -13.31 15.58
C THR A 49 -14.52 -13.42 16.30
N THR A 50 -13.94 -14.62 16.32
CA THR A 50 -12.58 -14.84 16.83
C THR A 50 -11.57 -14.47 15.76
N PHE A 51 -10.50 -13.78 16.17
CA PHE A 51 -9.41 -13.34 15.33
C PHE A 51 -8.07 -13.80 15.88
N TYR A 52 -7.13 -14.02 14.97
CA TYR A 52 -5.76 -14.46 15.18
C TYR A 52 -4.80 -13.35 14.74
N LEU A 53 -3.75 -13.08 15.52
CA LEU A 53 -2.78 -12.04 15.20
C LEU A 53 -1.91 -12.46 14.01
N ALA A 54 -1.85 -11.62 12.99
CA ALA A 54 -0.84 -11.73 11.94
C ALA A 54 0.47 -11.14 12.46
N LYS A 55 1.54 -11.92 12.38
CA LYS A 55 2.89 -11.54 12.80
C LYS A 55 3.79 -11.39 11.60
N SER A 56 4.50 -10.28 11.56
CA SER A 56 5.68 -10.12 10.72
C SER A 56 6.88 -10.78 11.42
N ASP A 57 7.53 -11.72 10.76
CA ASP A 57 8.93 -12.08 11.05
C ASP A 57 9.91 -11.16 10.31
N HIS A 58 9.39 -10.22 9.51
CA HIS A 58 10.19 -9.36 8.65
C HIS A 58 10.41 -7.96 9.23
N LYS A 59 11.62 -7.45 9.01
CA LYS A 59 11.93 -6.03 9.00
C LYS A 59 11.64 -5.49 7.60
N TYR A 60 11.30 -4.23 7.46
CA TYR A 60 11.04 -3.62 6.15
C TYR A 60 12.16 -2.65 5.77
N PHE A 61 12.30 -2.36 4.47
CA PHE A 61 13.13 -1.23 4.05
C PHE A 61 12.48 0.07 4.55
N LYS A 62 13.26 1.15 4.57
CA LYS A 62 12.89 2.34 5.35
C LYS A 62 12.46 3.50 4.47
N ASP A 63 12.12 3.22 3.21
CA ASP A 63 11.53 4.12 2.22
C ASP A 63 10.20 3.49 1.77
N CYS A 64 9.15 4.32 1.64
CA CYS A 64 7.80 3.84 1.35
C CYS A 64 7.72 3.18 -0.04
N LEU A 65 8.37 3.76 -1.05
CA LEU A 65 8.38 3.23 -2.40
C LEU A 65 9.21 1.96 -2.49
N GLU A 66 10.42 1.98 -1.95
CA GLU A 66 11.31 0.81 -1.96
C GLU A 66 10.67 -0.39 -1.24
N THR A 67 10.03 -0.14 -0.09
CA THR A 67 9.30 -1.19 0.64
C THR A 67 8.14 -1.73 -0.17
N ALA A 68 7.36 -0.85 -0.81
CA ALA A 68 6.26 -1.29 -1.67
C ALA A 68 6.79 -2.15 -2.83
N GLU A 69 7.91 -1.75 -3.44
CA GLU A 69 8.58 -2.52 -4.50
C GLU A 69 9.11 -3.87 -4.03
N ASP A 70 9.71 -3.95 -2.84
CA ASP A 70 10.13 -5.22 -2.21
C ASP A 70 8.95 -6.15 -1.99
N LEU A 71 7.87 -5.62 -1.44
CA LEU A 71 6.66 -6.38 -1.16
C LEU A 71 6.01 -6.91 -2.43
N ILE A 72 5.81 -6.09 -3.48
CA ILE A 72 5.19 -6.54 -4.73
C ILE A 72 6.09 -7.54 -5.48
N ASN A 73 7.41 -7.36 -5.42
CA ASN A 73 8.37 -8.24 -6.10
C ASN A 73 8.64 -9.55 -5.34
N ASN A 74 8.30 -9.62 -4.05
CA ASN A 74 8.69 -10.71 -3.15
C ASN A 74 10.22 -10.92 -3.14
N GLN A 75 10.97 -9.83 -3.19
CA GLN A 75 12.43 -9.79 -3.22
C GLN A 75 12.89 -8.95 -2.04
N TYR A 76 13.19 -9.59 -0.91
CA TYR A 76 13.60 -8.93 0.33
C TYR A 76 14.74 -9.69 1.05
N PRO A 77 15.71 -8.99 1.65
CA PRO A 77 16.12 -7.60 1.39
C PRO A 77 16.98 -7.59 0.13
N LEU A 78 16.47 -7.11 -0.99
CA LEU A 78 17.23 -7.07 -2.25
C LEU A 78 16.87 -5.82 -3.05
N SER A 79 17.29 -4.69 -2.51
CA SER A 79 17.45 -3.48 -3.32
C SER A 79 18.77 -3.55 -4.06
N ILE A 80 18.71 -3.70 -5.37
CA ILE A 80 19.86 -3.50 -6.25
C ILE A 80 19.80 -2.04 -6.70
N PRO A 81 20.67 -1.15 -6.17
CA PRO A 81 20.62 0.27 -6.51
C PRO A 81 20.65 0.48 -8.03
N GLY A 82 19.85 1.44 -8.51
CA GLY A 82 19.78 1.81 -9.92
C GLY A 82 18.99 0.83 -10.81
N THR A 83 18.32 -0.17 -10.24
CA THR A 83 17.47 -1.09 -11.01
C THR A 83 16.01 -0.68 -10.94
N VAL A 84 15.37 -0.48 -12.09
CA VAL A 84 13.91 -0.30 -12.16
C VAL A 84 13.20 -1.64 -11.92
N ARG A 85 12.35 -1.68 -10.89
CA ARG A 85 11.73 -2.91 -10.37
C ARG A 85 10.21 -2.92 -10.43
N SER A 86 9.61 -1.80 -10.79
CA SER A 86 8.17 -1.68 -10.95
C SER A 86 7.82 -1.00 -12.28
N LYS A 87 6.54 -1.13 -12.63
CA LYS A 87 5.95 -0.48 -13.78
C LYS A 87 4.56 0.02 -13.43
N VAL A 88 4.13 1.10 -14.07
CA VAL A 88 2.77 1.62 -13.93
C VAL A 88 1.81 0.63 -14.60
N LYS A 89 0.80 0.19 -13.84
CA LYS A 89 -0.25 -0.73 -14.30
C LYS A 89 -0.91 -0.17 -15.57
N ARG A 90 -1.44 -1.04 -16.44
CA ARG A 90 -2.20 -0.69 -17.67
C ARG A 90 -1.42 0.00 -18.80
N ILE A 91 -0.40 0.81 -18.51
CA ILE A 91 0.48 1.42 -19.54
C ILE A 91 1.83 0.73 -19.69
N ASN A 92 2.20 -0.15 -18.75
CA ASN A 92 3.43 -0.96 -18.79
C ASN A 92 4.72 -0.10 -18.94
N GLN A 93 4.69 1.14 -18.45
CA GLN A 93 5.84 2.04 -18.41
C GLN A 93 6.62 1.82 -17.11
N ASN A 94 7.95 1.82 -17.22
CA ASN A 94 8.87 1.72 -16.08
C ASN A 94 8.57 2.81 -15.04
N PHE A 95 8.58 2.45 -13.76
CA PHE A 95 8.46 3.39 -12.63
C PHE A 95 9.69 3.27 -11.74
N GLY A 96 10.29 4.40 -11.36
CA GLY A 96 11.51 4.46 -10.55
C GLY A 96 12.80 4.80 -11.30
N ASN A 97 12.74 5.19 -12.59
CA ASN A 97 13.94 5.58 -13.36
C ASN A 97 14.42 7.00 -12.99
N SER A 98 13.50 7.97 -13.05
CA SER A 98 13.74 9.35 -12.64
C SER A 98 12.42 10.00 -12.22
N GLN A 99 12.47 11.13 -11.52
CA GLN A 99 11.25 11.84 -11.14
C GLN A 99 10.47 12.36 -12.34
N ALA A 100 11.15 12.90 -13.35
CA ALA A 100 10.53 13.36 -14.58
C ALA A 100 9.79 12.22 -15.30
N ASP A 101 10.42 11.05 -15.42
CA ASP A 101 9.80 9.87 -16.04
C ASP A 101 8.58 9.40 -15.23
N ASN A 102 8.68 9.40 -13.90
CA ASN A 102 7.59 9.02 -13.02
C ASN A 102 6.39 9.98 -13.15
N ILE A 103 6.64 11.29 -13.19
CA ILE A 103 5.60 12.31 -13.41
C ILE A 103 4.95 12.14 -14.79
N GLN A 104 5.75 11.90 -15.82
CA GLN A 104 5.24 11.67 -17.17
C GLN A 104 4.35 10.42 -17.23
N ALA A 105 4.83 9.29 -16.72
CA ALA A 105 4.08 8.03 -16.70
C ALA A 105 2.79 8.14 -15.89
N THR A 106 2.85 8.85 -14.75
CA THR A 106 1.69 9.11 -13.89
C THR A 106 0.65 9.98 -14.60
N THR A 107 1.09 11.06 -15.24
CA THR A 107 0.21 11.98 -15.99
C THR A 107 -0.45 11.25 -17.16
N GLU A 108 0.32 10.46 -17.90
CA GLU A 108 -0.18 9.68 -19.03
C GLU A 108 -1.17 8.61 -18.58
N TYR A 109 -0.87 7.91 -17.47
CA TYR A 109 -1.81 6.96 -16.87
C TYR A 109 -3.13 7.63 -16.50
N LYS A 110 -3.10 8.78 -15.83
CA LYS A 110 -4.31 9.52 -15.47
C LYS A 110 -5.12 9.95 -16.70
N ARG A 111 -4.43 10.37 -17.76
CA ARG A 111 -5.05 10.79 -19.03
C ARG A 111 -5.74 9.62 -19.74
N LEU A 112 -5.08 8.47 -19.84
CA LEU A 112 -5.59 7.28 -20.53
C LEU A 112 -6.62 6.51 -19.70
N TYR A 113 -6.43 6.45 -18.38
CA TYR A 113 -7.21 5.64 -17.47
C TYR A 113 -7.72 6.47 -16.28
N PRO A 114 -8.51 7.54 -16.51
CA PRO A 114 -8.95 8.45 -15.45
C PRO A 114 -9.83 7.77 -14.39
N ASN A 115 -10.50 6.67 -14.77
CA ASN A 115 -11.33 5.84 -13.89
C ASN A 115 -10.55 4.81 -13.05
N TYR A 116 -9.23 4.77 -13.17
CA TYR A 116 -8.36 3.86 -12.43
C TYR A 116 -7.24 4.59 -11.69
N ALA A 117 -7.43 5.89 -11.45
CA ALA A 117 -6.46 6.79 -10.84
C ALA A 117 -7.12 7.61 -9.72
N ASP A 118 -6.29 8.24 -8.90
CA ASP A 118 -6.70 9.00 -7.73
C ASP A 118 -7.57 8.16 -6.78
N GLU A 119 -8.74 8.65 -6.41
CA GLU A 119 -9.69 7.96 -5.53
C GLU A 119 -10.13 6.61 -6.11
N LYS A 120 -10.05 6.45 -7.43
CA LYS A 120 -10.44 5.24 -8.17
C LYS A 120 -9.27 4.29 -8.50
N ALA A 121 -8.08 4.53 -7.95
CA ALA A 121 -6.99 3.57 -8.07
C ALA A 121 -7.41 2.20 -7.49
N ASP A 122 -7.13 1.12 -8.23
CA ASP A 122 -7.67 -0.22 -8.00
C ASP A 122 -6.57 -1.30 -7.91
N PRO A 123 -5.58 -1.17 -7.02
CA PRO A 123 -4.60 -2.23 -6.83
C PRO A 123 -5.27 -3.47 -6.26
N VAL A 124 -4.83 -4.62 -6.74
CA VAL A 124 -5.12 -5.92 -6.12
C VAL A 124 -3.92 -6.37 -5.30
N GLN A 125 -4.06 -7.49 -4.61
CA GLN A 125 -2.96 -8.02 -3.83
C GLN A 125 -1.71 -8.31 -4.66
N GLY A 126 -0.55 -7.93 -4.11
CA GLY A 126 0.73 -8.02 -4.80
C GLY A 126 0.98 -6.87 -5.77
N GLU A 127 0.11 -5.85 -5.77
CA GLU A 127 0.32 -4.55 -6.39
C GLU A 127 0.43 -3.47 -5.30
N ALA A 128 0.78 -2.24 -5.69
CA ALA A 128 0.90 -1.14 -4.74
C ALA A 128 0.22 0.13 -5.25
N TYR A 129 -0.34 0.88 -4.31
CA TYR A 129 -0.66 2.28 -4.51
C TYR A 129 0.62 3.10 -4.55
N VAL A 130 0.67 4.09 -5.43
CA VAL A 130 1.65 5.19 -5.35
C VAL A 130 0.93 6.50 -5.60
N ILE A 131 1.08 7.45 -4.68
CA ILE A 131 0.72 8.85 -4.89
C ILE A 131 1.97 9.64 -5.23
N VAL A 132 1.92 10.37 -6.33
CA VAL A 132 3.07 11.05 -6.95
C VAL A 132 2.82 12.56 -6.94
N SER A 133 3.73 13.31 -6.34
CA SER A 133 3.80 14.76 -6.52
C SER A 133 4.21 15.08 -7.95
N LEU A 134 3.50 16.01 -8.58
CA LEU A 134 3.79 16.46 -9.93
C LEU A 134 4.77 17.65 -9.97
N SER A 135 5.31 18.08 -8.83
CA SER A 135 6.31 19.14 -8.76
C SER A 135 7.69 18.57 -8.45
N GLU A 136 8.69 19.00 -9.22
CA GLU A 136 10.09 18.69 -8.98
C GLU A 136 10.65 19.36 -7.71
N LYS A 137 9.89 20.29 -7.11
CA LYS A 137 10.27 21.00 -5.89
C LYS A 137 9.88 20.26 -4.60
N THR A 138 9.12 19.17 -4.69
CA THR A 138 8.67 18.42 -3.52
C THR A 138 9.80 17.59 -2.93
N VAL A 139 10.03 17.73 -1.62
CA VAL A 139 11.11 17.01 -0.90
C VAL A 139 10.86 15.50 -0.86
N TYR A 140 9.61 15.09 -0.69
CA TYR A 140 9.18 13.69 -0.68
C TYR A 140 8.20 13.47 -1.82
N PRO A 141 8.68 13.21 -3.04
CA PRO A 141 7.84 13.22 -4.24
C PRO A 141 6.86 12.05 -4.32
N TYR A 142 7.00 11.04 -3.46
CA TYR A 142 6.17 9.84 -3.49
C TYR A 142 5.71 9.42 -2.10
N HIS A 143 4.54 8.80 -2.05
CA HIS A 143 4.17 7.90 -0.98
C HIS A 143 3.56 6.64 -1.58
N ALA A 144 3.84 5.48 -0.98
CA ALA A 144 3.46 4.19 -1.52
C ALA A 144 3.07 3.21 -0.43
N GLY A 145 2.12 2.33 -0.76
CA GLY A 145 1.65 1.25 0.11
C GLY A 145 1.33 0.02 -0.71
N ALA A 146 1.93 -1.12 -0.34
CA ALA A 146 1.67 -2.39 -1.02
C ALA A 146 0.39 -3.03 -0.48
N VAL A 147 -0.46 -3.54 -1.38
CA VAL A 147 -1.66 -4.29 -1.00
C VAL A 147 -1.25 -5.71 -0.65
N ILE A 148 -1.41 -6.06 0.63
CA ILE A 148 -1.06 -7.37 1.17
C ILE A 148 -2.26 -8.32 1.29
N ALA A 149 -3.49 -7.78 1.28
CA ALA A 149 -4.75 -8.52 1.21
C ALA A 149 -5.90 -7.64 0.68
N THR A 150 -6.97 -8.26 0.16
CA THR A 150 -8.21 -7.58 -0.27
C THR A 150 -9.43 -8.45 0.03
N ASP A 151 -10.60 -7.81 0.21
CA ASP A 151 -11.91 -8.48 0.36
C ASP A 151 -12.93 -8.07 -0.72
N ASN A 152 -12.46 -7.61 -1.89
CA ASN A 152 -13.23 -7.03 -2.99
C ASN A 152 -13.90 -5.68 -2.71
N THR A 153 -13.93 -5.21 -1.47
CA THR A 153 -14.48 -3.89 -1.10
C THR A 153 -13.45 -2.97 -0.47
N SER A 154 -12.41 -3.56 0.10
CA SER A 154 -11.33 -2.90 0.81
C SER A 154 -9.99 -3.53 0.44
N GLN A 155 -8.93 -2.74 0.57
CA GLN A 155 -7.56 -3.21 0.52
C GLN A 155 -6.89 -2.99 1.87
N LEU A 156 -6.22 -4.03 2.32
CA LEU A 156 -5.27 -3.95 3.41
C LEU A 156 -3.89 -3.62 2.81
N THR A 157 -3.37 -2.45 3.16
CA THR A 157 -2.04 -2.00 2.75
C THR A 157 -1.04 -2.13 3.89
N LEU A 158 0.22 -2.37 3.52
CA LEU A 158 1.36 -2.11 4.40
C LEU A 158 2.12 -0.89 3.88
N GLU A 159 2.32 0.08 4.76
CA GLU A 159 3.03 1.32 4.49
C GLU A 159 4.18 1.47 5.49
N VAL A 160 5.34 1.93 5.02
CA VAL A 160 6.47 2.29 5.88
C VAL A 160 6.76 3.76 5.70
N PHE A 161 6.77 4.52 6.79
CA PHE A 161 7.13 5.92 6.77
C PHE A 161 8.60 6.10 7.12
N ALA A 162 9.31 6.87 6.31
CA ALA A 162 10.62 7.38 6.67
C ALA A 162 10.47 8.48 7.73
N THR A 163 10.94 8.24 8.94
CA THR A 163 10.89 9.22 10.05
C THR A 163 12.18 10.03 10.20
N ASP A 164 13.28 9.58 9.60
CA ASP A 164 14.62 10.20 9.65
C ASP A 164 15.16 10.37 8.21
N GLN A 165 16.03 11.33 7.93
CA GLN A 165 16.64 11.48 6.58
C GLN A 165 17.73 10.44 6.29
N ASN A 166 18.31 9.84 7.33
CA ASN A 166 19.37 8.83 7.23
C ASN A 166 18.78 7.42 7.20
N ALA A 167 18.65 6.87 5.98
CA ALA A 167 18.19 5.49 5.75
C ALA A 167 18.92 4.42 6.58
N LYS A 168 20.20 4.63 6.95
CA LYS A 168 20.94 3.65 7.76
C LYS A 168 20.46 3.59 9.22
N LYS A 169 19.93 4.68 9.77
CA LYS A 169 19.54 4.78 11.19
C LYS A 169 18.10 4.42 11.52
N ARG A 170 17.20 4.43 10.53
CA ARG A 170 15.76 4.24 10.76
C ARG A 170 15.43 2.83 11.30
N THR A 171 14.40 2.61 12.09
CA THR A 171 14.07 1.27 12.68
C THR A 171 12.59 0.93 12.62
N GLU A 172 11.86 1.61 11.73
CA GLU A 172 10.41 1.62 11.74
C GLU A 172 9.86 0.28 11.30
N THR A 173 8.77 -0.11 11.94
CA THR A 173 7.93 -1.23 11.51
C THR A 173 6.89 -0.71 10.53
N GLY A 174 6.55 -1.52 9.52
CA GLY A 174 5.43 -1.20 8.64
C GLY A 174 4.13 -1.04 9.43
N THR A 175 3.33 -0.06 9.03
CA THR A 175 2.01 0.20 9.57
C THR A 175 0.98 -0.35 8.59
N TYR A 176 -0.04 -1.01 9.12
CA TYR A 176 -1.14 -1.50 8.31
C TYR A 176 -2.22 -0.43 8.21
N HIS A 177 -2.83 -0.31 7.04
CA HIS A 177 -4.00 0.53 6.82
C HIS A 177 -5.06 -0.22 6.01
N ILE A 178 -6.32 0.09 6.28
CA ILE A 178 -7.44 -0.35 5.44
C ILE A 178 -7.89 0.85 4.63
N TYR A 179 -7.83 0.73 3.31
CA TYR A 179 -8.46 1.67 2.39
C TYR A 179 -9.63 1.02 1.69
N TYR A 180 -10.63 1.84 1.39
CA TYR A 180 -11.78 1.40 0.63
C TYR A 180 -11.60 1.71 -0.85
N LEU A 181 -12.20 0.89 -1.70
CA LEU A 181 -12.39 1.21 -3.12
C LEU A 181 -13.37 2.39 -3.27
N ALA A 182 -13.23 3.16 -4.36
CA ALA A 182 -13.96 4.42 -4.58
C ALA A 182 -15.49 4.29 -4.57
N ASP A 183 -16.00 3.11 -4.86
CA ASP A 183 -17.42 2.78 -4.88
C ASP A 183 -17.98 2.47 -3.47
N SER A 184 -17.13 2.40 -2.46
CA SER A 184 -17.55 2.25 -1.07
C SER A 184 -18.01 3.58 -0.48
N SER A 185 -19.29 3.66 -0.13
CA SER A 185 -19.88 4.82 0.56
C SER A 185 -19.39 4.99 2.02
N LYS A 186 -18.40 4.19 2.48
CA LYS A 186 -18.15 3.95 3.90
C LYS A 186 -16.75 4.26 4.40
N GLY A 187 -15.82 4.75 3.56
CA GLY A 187 -14.51 5.12 4.09
C GLY A 187 -13.56 5.83 3.13
N LYS A 188 -12.35 6.06 3.62
CA LYS A 188 -11.29 6.78 2.90
C LYS A 188 -10.60 5.85 1.90
N THR A 189 -10.35 6.38 0.71
CA THR A 189 -9.44 5.77 -0.27
C THR A 189 -7.99 6.13 0.06
N PHE A 190 -7.02 5.43 -0.52
CA PHE A 190 -5.60 5.79 -0.41
C PHE A 190 -5.39 7.25 -0.81
N HIS A 191 -5.94 7.67 -1.96
CA HIS A 191 -5.80 9.04 -2.45
C HIS A 191 -6.39 10.07 -1.48
N THR A 192 -7.62 9.89 -1.00
CA THR A 192 -8.22 10.85 -0.04
C THR A 192 -7.47 10.97 1.28
N THR A 193 -6.73 9.92 1.67
CA THR A 193 -5.93 9.92 2.88
C THR A 193 -4.65 10.76 2.71
N TRP A 194 -4.04 10.70 1.53
CA TRP A 194 -2.69 11.24 1.31
C TRP A 194 -2.64 12.51 0.45
N LYS A 195 -3.67 12.83 -0.33
CA LYS A 195 -3.64 13.93 -1.32
C LYS A 195 -3.37 15.32 -0.75
N ASP A 196 -3.68 15.52 0.54
CA ASP A 196 -3.49 16.80 1.24
C ASP A 196 -2.30 16.78 2.20
N ASN A 197 -1.48 15.71 2.18
CA ASN A 197 -0.30 15.63 3.02
C ASN A 197 0.72 16.69 2.60
N SER A 198 1.17 17.54 3.54
CA SER A 198 2.07 18.67 3.28
C SER A 198 3.46 18.26 2.77
N HIS A 199 3.84 16.99 2.90
CA HIS A 199 5.07 16.46 2.32
C HIS A 199 4.93 16.05 0.85
N LEU A 200 3.70 15.79 0.39
CA LEU A 200 3.37 15.38 -0.98
C LEU A 200 2.80 16.53 -1.82
N VAL A 201 2.11 17.47 -1.19
CA VAL A 201 1.59 18.67 -1.86
C VAL A 201 2.71 19.67 -2.05
N SER A 202 2.93 20.04 -3.30
CA SER A 202 3.97 20.99 -3.67
C SER A 202 3.62 22.43 -3.25
N PRO A 203 4.62 23.29 -3.00
CA PRO A 203 4.39 24.70 -2.68
C PRO A 203 3.67 25.49 -3.78
N ASP A 204 3.69 24.99 -5.02
CA ASP A 204 3.00 25.58 -6.18
C ASP A 204 1.54 25.14 -6.30
N GLY A 205 1.02 24.33 -5.37
CA GLY A 205 -0.39 23.96 -5.28
C GLY A 205 -0.84 22.92 -6.31
N VAL A 206 0.09 22.29 -7.04
CA VAL A 206 -0.23 21.21 -7.97
C VAL A 206 -0.65 19.97 -7.19
N LYS A 207 -1.83 19.45 -7.51
CA LYS A 207 -2.37 18.26 -6.83
C LYS A 207 -1.61 17.00 -7.25
N PRO A 208 -1.27 16.11 -6.30
CA PRO A 208 -0.64 14.84 -6.63
C PRO A 208 -1.65 13.90 -7.31
N ILE A 209 -1.14 12.89 -8.01
CA ILE A 209 -1.95 11.86 -8.66
C ILE A 209 -1.67 10.49 -8.01
N THR A 210 -2.70 9.70 -7.77
CA THR A 210 -2.54 8.30 -7.34
C THR A 210 -2.66 7.34 -8.52
N ILE A 211 -1.72 6.41 -8.61
CA ILE A 211 -1.65 5.34 -9.62
C ILE A 211 -1.39 3.99 -8.95
N VAL A 212 -1.41 2.94 -9.76
CA VAL A 212 -1.04 1.59 -9.33
C VAL A 212 0.27 1.18 -9.99
N ILE A 213 1.21 0.70 -9.19
CA ILE A 213 2.43 0.04 -9.70
C ILE A 213 2.35 -1.46 -9.47
N VAL A 214 2.99 -2.20 -10.37
CA VAL A 214 3.08 -3.65 -10.35
C VAL A 214 4.53 -4.08 -10.53
N LYS A 215 4.83 -5.33 -10.18
CA LYS A 215 6.11 -5.96 -10.52
C LYS A 215 6.38 -5.83 -12.01
N LYS A 216 7.63 -5.47 -12.37
CA LYS A 216 8.07 -5.40 -13.76
C LYS A 216 7.97 -6.74 -14.47
#